data_AF-A0A6B3NSA7-F1
#
_entry.id   AF-A0A6B3NSA7-F1
#
_cell.length_a   1.000
_cell.length_b   1.000
_cell.length_c   1.000
_cell.angle_alpha   90.00
_cell.angle_beta   90.00
_cell.angle_gamma   90.00
#
_symmetry.space_group_name_H-M   'P 1'
#
loop_
_entity.id
_entity.type
_entity.pdbx_description
1 polymer ?
#
loop_
_entity_poly.entity_id
_entity_poly.type
_entity_poly.pdbx_seq_one_letter_code
_entity_poly.pdbx_strand_id
1 'polypeptide(L)'
;SILLTLVWVVGITNAINLIDVMDGLAGGVSFIATMSLLAVAVASPSSAVATLLLAALGGAALGFLRHNFHPSKIILGDAGAYFFGYVLSATSIIGKLKLSTGFALIPLILLLLLPVLDTTQVFIRRLIAGKNPLTTPGKDHLHHHLLASGFGQRPVAIILWSVTLLSNCLGMKLLGMDSTTIYITLGSIMLLLGFTVWQSLRETDQNICPSYEQSYSILTQESNVLYPTPETLFPETLCKVAGKPSSPKPTSQVFENLKC
;
A
#
# COMPACT_ATOMS: atom_id res chain seq x y z
N SER A 1 -24.72 20.40 9.13
CA SER A 1 -23.32 20.42 8.69
C SER A 1 -23.20 19.91 7.26
N ILE A 2 -23.45 20.74 6.23
CA ILE A 2 -23.31 20.34 4.82
C ILE A 2 -21.88 20.61 4.34
N LEU A 3 -21.35 21.80 4.63
CA LEU A 3 -20.00 22.19 4.25
C LEU A 3 -18.93 21.22 4.80
N LEU A 4 -19.04 20.84 6.07
CA LEU A 4 -18.12 19.89 6.69
C LEU A 4 -18.14 18.53 6.00
N THR A 5 -19.32 18.02 5.66
CA THR A 5 -19.48 16.76 4.92
C THR A 5 -18.88 16.85 3.52
N LEU A 6 -19.10 17.96 2.81
CA LEU A 6 -18.50 18.19 1.50
C LEU A 6 -16.98 18.20 1.57
N VAL A 7 -16.41 18.94 2.53
CA VAL A 7 -14.96 18.99 2.75
C VAL A 7 -14.41 17.61 3.09
N TRP A 8 -15.10 16.84 3.94
CA TRP A 8 -14.69 15.49 4.31
C TRP A 8 -14.68 14.55 3.12
N VAL A 9 -15.81 14.46 2.39
CA VAL A 9 -15.95 13.52 1.26
C VAL A 9 -14.97 13.88 0.14
N VAL A 10 -14.93 15.15 -0.28
CA VAL A 10 -14.01 15.60 -1.33
C VAL A 10 -12.54 15.46 -0.89
N GLY A 11 -12.24 15.78 0.36
CA GLY A 11 -10.90 15.69 0.93
C GLY A 11 -10.38 14.25 0.93
N ILE A 12 -11.13 13.31 1.52
CA ILE A 12 -10.74 11.90 1.59
C ILE A 12 -10.70 11.27 0.19
N THR A 13 -11.63 11.62 -0.69
CA THR A 13 -11.66 11.11 -2.08
C THR A 13 -10.39 11.49 -2.84
N ASN A 14 -9.99 12.76 -2.77
CA ASN A 14 -8.72 13.20 -3.38
C ASN A 14 -7.50 12.65 -2.64
N ALA A 15 -7.61 12.41 -1.34
CA ALA A 15 -6.51 11.87 -0.56
C ALA A 15 -6.13 10.46 -0.94
N ILE A 16 -7.10 9.58 -1.19
CA ILE A 16 -6.82 8.25 -1.71
C ILE A 16 -6.16 8.32 -3.09
N ASN A 17 -6.61 9.24 -3.96
CA ASN A 17 -5.98 9.43 -5.27
C ASN A 17 -4.52 9.88 -5.16
N LEU A 18 -4.22 10.79 -4.23
CA LEU A 18 -2.87 11.32 -4.06
C LEU A 18 -1.87 10.32 -3.47
N ILE A 19 -2.33 9.31 -2.72
CA ILE A 19 -1.45 8.25 -2.21
C ILE A 19 -1.28 7.07 -3.19
N ASP A 20 -2.04 7.04 -4.30
CA ASP A 20 -1.91 6.02 -5.37
C ASP A 20 -0.74 6.31 -6.32
N VAL A 21 0.42 6.65 -5.74
CA VAL A 21 1.65 6.96 -6.49
C VAL A 21 2.67 5.81 -6.38
N MET A 22 2.46 4.89 -5.43
CA MET A 22 3.37 3.78 -5.17
C MET A 22 2.62 2.44 -5.11
N ASP A 23 3.20 1.42 -5.75
CA ASP A 23 2.75 0.03 -5.73
C ASP A 23 2.43 -0.45 -4.31
N GLY A 24 1.23 -0.99 -4.13
CA GLY A 24 0.73 -1.53 -2.87
C GLY A 24 0.35 -0.50 -1.81
N LEU A 25 0.63 0.80 -1.99
CA LEU A 25 0.32 1.80 -0.96
C LEU A 25 -1.18 2.03 -0.83
N ALA A 26 -1.84 2.54 -1.87
CA ALA A 26 -3.25 2.89 -1.84
C ALA A 26 -4.14 1.69 -1.54
N GLY A 27 -3.86 0.54 -2.16
CA GLY A 27 -4.59 -0.71 -1.92
C GLY A 27 -4.51 -1.19 -0.46
N GLY A 28 -3.29 -1.24 0.10
CA GLY A 28 -3.11 -1.70 1.49
C GLY A 28 -3.67 -0.73 2.53
N VAL A 29 -3.47 0.58 2.35
CA VAL A 29 -4.03 1.61 3.24
C VAL A 29 -5.56 1.56 3.21
N SER A 30 -6.15 1.45 2.02
CA SER A 30 -7.60 1.35 1.86
C SER A 30 -8.15 0.06 2.48
N PHE A 31 -7.44 -1.07 2.34
CA PHE A 31 -7.83 -2.32 2.99
C PHE A 31 -7.83 -2.20 4.52
N ILE A 32 -6.77 -1.63 5.11
CA ILE A 32 -6.66 -1.44 6.57
C ILE A 32 -7.78 -0.53 7.09
N ALA A 33 -8.00 0.62 6.44
CA ALA A 33 -9.05 1.55 6.79
C ALA A 33 -10.44 0.91 6.68
N THR A 34 -10.68 0.17 5.59
CA THR A 34 -11.95 -0.53 5.36
C THR A 34 -12.23 -1.57 6.43
N MET A 35 -11.26 -2.41 6.79
CA MET A 35 -11.43 -3.44 7.82
C MET A 35 -11.67 -2.83 9.22
N SER A 36 -11.00 -1.72 9.52
CA SER A 36 -11.19 -1.02 10.80
C SER A 36 -12.58 -0.37 10.88
N LEU A 37 -13.03 0.28 9.79
CA LEU A 37 -14.38 0.81 9.68
C LEU A 37 -15.44 -0.30 9.69
N LEU A 38 -15.15 -1.47 9.09
CA LEU A 38 -16.04 -2.63 9.10
C LEU A 38 -16.26 -3.12 10.53
N ALA A 39 -15.21 -3.20 11.33
CA ALA A 39 -15.31 -3.59 12.74
C ALA A 39 -16.20 -2.61 13.54
N VAL A 40 -16.05 -1.31 13.30
CA VAL A 40 -16.93 -0.27 13.88
C VAL A 40 -18.39 -0.42 13.41
N ALA A 41 -18.59 -0.70 12.12
CA ALA A 41 -19.91 -0.83 11.52
C ALA A 41 -20.66 -2.07 12.05
N VAL A 42 -19.98 -3.22 12.18
CA VAL A 42 -20.55 -4.46 12.73
C VAL A 42 -20.97 -4.28 14.19
N ALA A 43 -20.23 -3.49 14.97
CA ALA A 43 -20.61 -3.18 16.35
C ALA A 43 -21.86 -2.28 16.47
N SER A 44 -22.38 -1.76 15.36
CA SER A 44 -23.53 -0.86 15.31
C SER A 44 -24.73 -1.52 14.61
N PRO A 45 -25.83 -1.83 15.34
CA PRO A 45 -27.00 -2.53 14.77
C PRO A 45 -27.67 -1.79 13.59
N SER A 46 -27.53 -0.47 13.53
CA SER A 46 -28.13 0.39 12.50
C SER A 46 -27.29 0.54 11.22
N SER A 47 -26.13 -0.11 11.14
CA SER A 47 -25.13 0.14 10.09
C SER A 47 -25.04 -0.94 9.01
N ALA A 48 -26.10 -1.74 8.81
CA ALA A 48 -26.09 -2.90 7.90
C ALA A 48 -25.60 -2.57 6.47
N VAL A 49 -26.03 -1.43 5.92
CA VAL A 49 -25.60 -0.98 4.57
C VAL A 49 -24.10 -0.67 4.56
N ALA A 50 -23.58 0.02 5.58
CA ALA A 50 -22.16 0.33 5.68
C ALA A 50 -21.33 -0.95 5.83
N THR A 51 -21.80 -1.91 6.63
CA THR A 51 -21.15 -3.22 6.82
C THR A 51 -21.01 -3.97 5.50
N LEU A 52 -22.07 -4.06 4.69
CA LEU A 52 -22.01 -4.73 3.39
C LEU A 52 -21.07 -4.02 2.41
N LEU A 53 -21.14 -2.69 2.32
CA LEU A 53 -20.25 -1.91 1.46
C LEU A 53 -18.78 -2.05 1.85
N LEU A 54 -18.48 -1.99 3.16
CA LEU A 54 -17.12 -2.13 3.67
C LEU A 54 -16.60 -3.56 3.49
N ALA A 55 -17.43 -4.59 3.68
CA ALA A 55 -17.02 -5.97 3.40
C ALA A 55 -16.69 -6.17 1.91
N ALA A 56 -17.51 -5.65 1.01
CA ALA A 56 -17.27 -5.71 -0.43
C ALA A 56 -16.01 -4.92 -0.84
N LEU A 57 -15.85 -3.70 -0.31
CA LEU A 57 -14.67 -2.86 -0.58
C LEU A 57 -13.39 -3.49 -0.03
N GLY A 58 -13.45 -4.14 1.14
CA GLY A 58 -12.30 -4.82 1.74
C GLY A 58 -11.86 -6.01 0.89
N GLY A 59 -12.81 -6.81 0.40
CA GLY A 59 -12.53 -7.87 -0.56
C GLY A 59 -11.94 -7.36 -1.87
N ALA A 60 -12.51 -6.28 -2.42
CA ALA A 60 -12.00 -5.65 -3.65
C ALA A 60 -10.58 -5.08 -3.45
N ALA A 61 -10.32 -4.40 -2.35
CA ALA A 61 -9.01 -3.84 -2.02
C ALA A 61 -7.95 -4.95 -1.87
N LEU A 62 -8.28 -6.06 -1.22
CA LEU A 62 -7.37 -7.20 -1.06
C LEU A 62 -7.09 -7.91 -2.40
N GLY A 63 -8.12 -8.12 -3.22
CA GLY A 63 -8.01 -8.71 -4.55
C GLY A 63 -7.21 -7.84 -5.53
N PHE A 64 -7.41 -6.52 -5.46
CA PHE A 64 -6.59 -5.54 -6.17
C PHE A 64 -5.13 -5.58 -5.68
N LEU A 65 -4.93 -5.53 -4.36
CA LEU A 65 -3.60 -5.47 -3.74
C LEU A 65 -2.72 -6.66 -4.12
N ARG A 66 -3.29 -7.86 -4.28
CA ARG A 66 -2.57 -9.03 -4.78
C ARG A 66 -1.81 -8.76 -6.08
N HIS A 67 -2.43 -8.01 -7.00
CA HIS A 67 -1.88 -7.71 -8.31
C HIS A 67 -1.15 -6.37 -8.36
N ASN A 68 -1.39 -5.50 -7.38
CA ASN A 68 -0.77 -4.18 -7.29
C ASN A 68 0.47 -4.14 -6.37
N PHE A 69 0.66 -5.15 -5.50
CA PHE A 69 1.85 -5.23 -4.66
C PHE A 69 3.11 -5.39 -5.51
N HIS A 70 4.15 -4.63 -5.16
CA HIS A 70 5.34 -4.49 -6.00
C HIS A 70 6.03 -5.83 -6.30
N PRO A 71 6.38 -6.15 -7.57
CA PRO A 71 6.15 -5.33 -8.78
C PRO A 71 4.69 -5.38 -9.25
N SER A 72 4.08 -4.20 -9.48
CA SER A 72 2.66 -4.14 -9.86
C SER A 72 2.39 -4.66 -11.28
N LYS A 73 1.28 -5.38 -11.42
CA LYS A 73 0.72 -5.86 -12.71
C LYS A 73 -0.45 -5.00 -13.17
N ILE A 74 -1.14 -4.36 -12.22
CA ILE A 74 -2.27 -3.47 -12.47
C ILE A 74 -2.13 -2.21 -11.61
N ILE A 75 -2.64 -1.09 -12.13
CA ILE A 75 -2.74 0.19 -11.43
C ILE A 75 -4.18 0.44 -11.01
N LEU A 76 -4.40 1.19 -9.93
CA LEU A 76 -5.75 1.52 -9.46
C LEU A 76 -6.39 2.57 -10.38
N GLY A 77 -5.61 3.60 -10.73
CA GLY A 77 -6.03 4.71 -11.56
C GLY A 77 -7.05 5.61 -10.88
N ASP A 78 -7.33 6.77 -11.50
CA ASP A 78 -8.21 7.80 -10.91
C ASP A 78 -9.60 7.24 -10.57
N ALA A 79 -10.16 6.40 -11.44
CA ALA A 79 -11.48 5.82 -11.24
C ALA A 79 -11.55 4.95 -9.98
N GLY A 80 -10.56 4.06 -9.79
CA GLY A 80 -10.51 3.18 -8.62
C GLY A 80 -10.22 3.96 -7.34
N ALA A 81 -9.28 4.91 -7.40
CA ALA A 81 -8.89 5.69 -6.24
C ALA A 81 -10.01 6.61 -5.75
N TYR A 82 -10.71 7.29 -6.67
CA TYR A 82 -11.88 8.09 -6.32
C TYR A 82 -13.03 7.23 -5.79
N PHE A 83 -13.27 6.05 -6.36
CA PHE A 83 -14.28 5.13 -5.83
C PHE A 83 -13.96 4.69 -4.40
N PHE A 84 -12.72 4.27 -4.14
CA PHE A 84 -12.27 3.83 -2.81
C PHE A 84 -12.42 4.96 -1.78
N GLY A 85 -11.91 6.16 -2.12
CA GLY A 85 -12.00 7.31 -1.23
C GLY A 85 -13.43 7.79 -0.98
N TYR A 86 -14.30 7.77 -2.00
CA TYR A 86 -15.71 8.11 -1.83
C TYR A 86 -16.41 7.14 -0.90
N VAL A 87 -16.27 5.82 -1.11
CA VAL A 87 -16.94 4.82 -0.27
C VAL A 87 -16.42 4.86 1.18
N LEU A 88 -15.10 4.97 1.39
CA LEU A 88 -14.51 5.14 2.72
C LEU A 88 -15.06 6.38 3.43
N SER A 89 -15.11 7.52 2.73
CA SER A 89 -15.62 8.76 3.30
C SER A 89 -17.12 8.68 3.63
N ALA A 90 -17.94 8.14 2.74
CA ALA A 90 -19.38 8.04 2.93
C ALA A 90 -19.75 7.06 4.05
N THR A 91 -19.12 5.88 4.08
CA THR A 91 -19.36 4.87 5.13
C THR A 91 -18.90 5.32 6.50
N SER A 92 -17.83 6.12 6.56
CA SER A 92 -17.37 6.76 7.81
C SER A 92 -18.36 7.78 8.38
N ILE A 93 -19.27 8.33 7.58
CA ILE A 93 -20.31 9.27 8.03
C ILE A 93 -21.62 8.54 8.37
N ILE A 94 -21.99 7.51 7.58
CA ILE A 94 -23.27 6.79 7.71
C ILE A 94 -23.32 5.93 8.99
N GLY A 95 -22.18 5.47 9.51
CA GLY A 95 -22.12 4.79 10.79
C GLY A 95 -22.55 5.67 11.98
N LYS A 96 -22.51 5.16 13.23
CA LYS A 96 -22.74 5.96 14.46
C LYS A 96 -21.77 7.15 14.65
N LEU A 97 -20.91 7.38 13.68
CA LEU A 97 -19.90 8.41 13.56
C LEU A 97 -20.55 9.73 13.10
N LYS A 98 -21.55 10.21 13.83
CA LYS A 98 -22.18 11.50 13.51
C LYS A 98 -21.16 12.62 13.72
N LEU A 99 -20.93 13.41 12.67
CA LEU A 99 -20.15 14.66 12.67
C LEU A 99 -20.87 15.80 13.44
N SER A 100 -21.32 15.53 14.67
CA SER A 100 -22.09 16.48 15.47
C SER A 100 -21.22 17.43 16.30
N THR A 101 -19.94 17.09 16.51
CA THR A 101 -19.00 17.87 17.34
C THR A 101 -17.61 17.78 16.72
N GLY A 102 -16.79 18.84 16.79
CA GLY A 102 -15.41 18.81 16.26
C GLY A 102 -14.57 17.67 16.83
N PHE A 103 -14.84 17.24 18.06
CA PHE A 103 -14.19 16.08 18.70
C PHE A 103 -14.59 14.74 18.08
N ALA A 104 -15.77 14.62 17.45
CA ALA A 104 -16.23 13.39 16.80
C ALA A 104 -15.46 13.09 15.50
N LEU A 105 -14.71 14.07 14.95
CA LEU A 105 -13.84 13.88 13.79
C LEU A 105 -12.52 13.20 14.13
N ILE A 106 -12.04 13.31 15.37
CA ILE A 106 -10.71 12.84 15.76
C ILE A 106 -10.54 11.34 15.46
N PRO A 107 -11.47 10.45 15.86
CA PRO A 107 -11.33 9.04 15.54
C PRO A 107 -11.38 8.76 14.05
N LEU A 108 -12.20 9.50 13.29
CA LEU A 108 -12.28 9.35 11.83
C LEU A 108 -10.99 9.76 11.13
N ILE A 109 -10.40 10.88 11.57
CA ILE A 109 -9.09 11.33 11.09
C ILE A 109 -8.03 10.28 11.41
N LEU A 110 -8.08 9.63 12.57
CA LEU A 110 -7.14 8.56 12.91
C LEU A 110 -7.31 7.31 12.05
N LEU A 111 -8.54 6.90 11.72
CA LEU A 111 -8.80 5.76 10.84
C LEU A 111 -8.29 6.01 9.40
N LEU A 112 -8.31 7.27 8.96
CA LEU A 112 -7.86 7.72 7.63
C LEU A 112 -6.61 8.60 7.72
N LEU A 113 -5.77 8.39 8.74
CA LEU A 113 -4.70 9.33 9.09
C LEU A 113 -3.69 9.50 7.96
N LEU A 114 -3.27 8.40 7.34
CA LEU A 114 -2.25 8.47 6.31
C LEU A 114 -2.72 9.27 5.08
N PRO A 115 -3.90 9.01 4.47
CA PRO A 115 -4.45 9.86 3.41
C PRO A 115 -4.56 11.34 3.84
N VAL A 116 -5.07 11.59 5.05
CA VAL A 116 -5.25 12.97 5.56
C VAL A 116 -3.92 13.67 5.76
N LEU A 117 -2.92 13.01 6.35
CA LEU A 117 -1.60 13.57 6.59
C LEU A 117 -0.87 13.87 5.28
N ASP A 118 -0.87 12.94 4.32
CA ASP A 118 -0.16 13.12 3.06
C ASP A 118 -0.76 14.28 2.25
N THR A 119 -2.09 14.37 2.19
CA THR A 119 -2.78 15.50 1.53
C THR A 119 -2.60 16.82 2.25
N THR A 120 -2.74 16.85 3.57
CA THR A 120 -2.58 18.08 4.36
C THR A 120 -1.14 18.58 4.27
N GLN A 121 -0.16 17.69 4.33
CA GLN A 121 1.25 18.04 4.16
C GLN A 121 1.52 18.66 2.79
N VAL A 122 1.03 18.04 1.72
CA VAL A 122 1.22 18.54 0.34
C VAL A 122 0.53 19.89 0.17
N PHE A 123 -0.69 20.03 0.67
CA PHE A 123 -1.46 21.27 0.63
C PHE A 123 -0.73 22.41 1.36
N ILE A 124 -0.26 22.17 2.59
CA ILE A 124 0.48 23.16 3.39
C ILE A 124 1.81 23.53 2.72
N ARG A 125 2.60 22.55 2.26
CA ARG A 125 3.90 22.81 1.61
C ARG A 125 3.73 23.67 0.36
N ARG A 126 2.68 23.44 -0.43
CA ARG A 126 2.38 24.23 -1.64
C ARG A 126 1.92 25.64 -1.30
N LEU A 127 1.08 25.81 -0.26
CA LEU A 127 0.69 27.14 0.23
C LEU A 127 1.89 27.96 0.70
N ILE A 128 2.78 27.35 1.50
CA ILE A 128 4.02 28.02 1.97
C ILE A 128 4.92 28.38 0.79
N ALA A 129 4.96 27.56 -0.26
CA ALA A 129 5.70 27.83 -1.49
C ALA A 129 5.00 28.81 -2.45
N GLY A 130 3.85 29.40 -2.08
CA GLY A 130 3.08 30.32 -2.92
C GLY A 130 2.47 29.68 -4.17
N LYS A 131 2.44 28.34 -4.24
CA LYS A 131 1.89 27.57 -5.37
C LYS A 131 0.44 27.23 -5.10
N ASN A 132 -0.39 27.18 -6.14
CA ASN A 132 -1.77 26.73 -5.99
C ASN A 132 -1.78 25.22 -5.65
N PRO A 133 -2.23 24.84 -4.45
CA PRO A 133 -2.19 23.45 -4.00
C PRO A 133 -3.07 22.52 -4.82
N LEU A 134 -4.09 23.06 -5.51
CA LEU A 134 -5.08 22.29 -6.28
C LEU A 134 -4.68 22.06 -7.74
N THR A 135 -3.79 22.89 -8.32
CA THR A 135 -3.48 22.84 -9.76
C THR A 135 -2.02 22.53 -10.07
N THR A 136 -1.13 22.53 -9.08
CA THR A 136 0.30 22.27 -9.31
C THR A 136 0.66 20.80 -9.02
N PRO A 137 1.10 20.01 -10.01
CA PRO A 137 1.68 18.68 -9.77
C PRO A 137 2.98 18.81 -8.97
N GLY A 138 3.23 17.95 -7.98
CA GLY A 138 4.43 18.02 -7.14
C GLY A 138 4.85 16.66 -6.59
N LYS A 139 6.15 16.49 -6.32
CA LYS A 139 6.79 15.24 -5.87
C LYS A 139 7.04 15.21 -4.34
N ASP A 140 6.23 15.92 -3.57
CA ASP A 140 6.53 16.29 -2.17
C ASP A 140 5.87 15.36 -1.13
N HIS A 141 5.55 14.14 -1.54
CA HIS A 141 4.80 13.17 -0.75
C HIS A 141 5.72 12.37 0.20
N LEU A 142 5.17 11.85 1.30
CA LEU A 142 5.93 11.13 2.34
C LEU A 142 6.71 9.93 1.79
N HIS A 143 6.14 9.23 0.78
CA HIS A 143 6.78 8.09 0.14
C HIS A 143 8.05 8.48 -0.63
N HIS A 144 8.12 9.68 -1.21
CA HIS A 144 9.31 10.14 -1.92
C HIS A 144 10.50 10.34 -0.98
N HIS A 145 10.28 10.83 0.23
CA HIS A 145 11.36 10.99 1.22
C HIS A 145 11.92 9.63 1.67
N LEU A 146 11.04 8.63 1.84
CA LEU A 146 11.45 7.28 2.21
C LEU A 146 12.20 6.58 1.06
N LEU A 147 11.71 6.71 -0.17
CA LEU A 147 12.41 6.18 -1.36
C LEU A 147 13.75 6.89 -1.59
N ALA A 148 13.82 8.21 -1.40
CA ALA A 148 15.05 8.98 -1.51
C ALA A 148 16.08 8.64 -0.42
N SER A 149 15.65 8.03 0.69
CA SER A 149 16.53 7.52 1.75
C SER A 149 17.15 6.15 1.41
N GLY A 150 16.89 5.61 0.21
CA GLY A 150 17.47 4.35 -0.27
C GLY A 150 16.62 3.11 -0.02
N PHE A 151 15.40 3.25 0.52
CA PHE A 151 14.49 2.10 0.68
C PHE A 151 13.86 1.70 -0.67
N GLY A 152 13.70 0.40 -0.89
CA GLY A 152 12.86 -0.12 -1.98
C GLY A 152 11.36 0.09 -1.70
N GLN A 153 10.52 0.04 -2.74
CA GLN A 153 9.07 0.30 -2.62
C GLN A 153 8.35 -0.61 -1.61
N ARG A 154 8.72 -1.90 -1.54
CA ARG A 154 8.12 -2.88 -0.63
C ARG A 154 8.27 -2.47 0.86
N PRO A 155 9.49 -2.24 1.39
CA PRO A 155 9.67 -1.73 2.75
C PRO A 155 8.86 -0.46 3.05
N VAL A 156 8.84 0.50 2.12
CA VAL A 156 8.11 1.76 2.30
C VAL A 156 6.61 1.50 2.46
N ALA A 157 6.02 0.65 1.61
CA ALA A 157 4.61 0.27 1.74
C ALA A 157 4.31 -0.35 3.11
N ILE A 158 5.12 -1.31 3.56
CA ILE A 158 4.94 -2.01 4.85
C ILE A 158 5.06 -1.05 6.04
N ILE A 159 6.00 -0.10 6.00
CA ILE A 159 6.14 0.92 7.05
C ILE A 159 4.88 1.79 7.12
N LEU A 160 4.40 2.27 5.97
CA LEU A 160 3.20 3.12 5.91
C LEU A 160 1.92 2.35 6.29
N TRP A 161 1.83 1.06 5.95
CA TRP A 161 0.78 0.17 6.47
C TRP A 161 0.83 0.05 7.98
N SER A 162 2.03 -0.10 8.56
CA SER A 162 2.21 -0.21 10.01
C SER A 162 1.76 1.08 10.73
N VAL A 163 2.13 2.25 10.21
CA VAL A 163 1.66 3.55 10.73
C VAL A 163 0.12 3.65 10.64
N THR A 164 -0.45 3.27 9.49
CA THR A 164 -1.89 3.26 9.27
C THR A 164 -2.60 2.35 10.28
N LEU A 165 -2.05 1.15 10.51
CA LEU A 165 -2.60 0.16 11.43
C LEU A 165 -2.58 0.65 12.89
N LEU A 166 -1.46 1.24 13.32
CA LEU A 166 -1.34 1.85 14.66
C LEU A 166 -2.34 2.99 14.87
N SER A 167 -2.48 3.87 13.87
CA SER A 167 -3.46 4.96 13.93
C SER A 167 -4.90 4.44 13.96
N ASN A 168 -5.21 3.37 13.21
CA ASN A 168 -6.53 2.76 13.22
C ASN A 168 -6.88 2.11 14.57
N CYS A 169 -5.92 1.44 15.21
CA CYS A 169 -6.09 0.91 16.56
C CYS A 169 -6.44 2.01 17.57
N LEU A 170 -5.74 3.15 17.50
CA LEU A 170 -6.04 4.30 18.36
C LEU A 170 -7.43 4.89 18.04
N GLY A 171 -7.78 5.02 16.76
CA GLY A 171 -9.11 5.46 16.33
C GLY A 171 -10.23 4.57 16.87
N MET A 172 -10.11 3.25 16.71
CA MET A 172 -11.06 2.28 17.28
C MET A 172 -11.16 2.36 18.80
N LYS A 173 -10.04 2.58 19.50
CA LYS A 173 -10.03 2.75 20.96
C LYS A 173 -10.78 4.00 21.40
N LEU A 174 -10.59 5.12 20.71
CA LEU A 174 -11.33 6.36 20.98
C LEU A 174 -12.83 6.24 20.68
N LEU A 175 -13.21 5.34 19.78
CA LEU A 175 -14.62 4.98 19.52
C LEU A 175 -15.22 4.04 20.57
N GLY A 176 -14.45 3.67 21.61
CA GLY A 176 -14.93 2.81 22.69
C GLY A 176 -15.06 1.34 22.30
N MET A 177 -14.37 0.89 21.24
CA MET A 177 -14.37 -0.52 20.88
C MET A 177 -13.66 -1.36 21.94
N ASP A 178 -14.20 -2.57 22.18
CA ASP A 178 -13.58 -3.52 23.09
C ASP A 178 -12.20 -3.95 22.57
N SER A 179 -11.28 -4.18 23.51
CA SER A 179 -9.91 -4.59 23.20
C SER A 179 -9.89 -5.90 22.41
N THR A 180 -10.84 -6.82 22.67
CA THR A 180 -10.95 -8.09 21.94
C THR A 180 -11.26 -7.85 20.47
N THR A 181 -12.22 -6.97 20.16
CA THR A 181 -12.56 -6.62 18.76
C THR A 181 -11.39 -5.97 18.05
N ILE A 182 -10.64 -5.10 18.74
CA ILE A 182 -9.44 -4.46 18.19
C ILE A 182 -8.38 -5.52 17.84
N TYR A 183 -8.06 -6.44 18.76
CA TYR A 183 -7.06 -7.48 18.50
C TYR A 183 -7.48 -8.48 17.43
N ILE A 184 -8.77 -8.86 17.37
CA ILE A 184 -9.29 -9.71 16.28
C ILE A 184 -9.16 -9.00 14.94
N THR A 185 -9.54 -7.72 14.88
CA THR A 185 -9.44 -6.91 13.66
C THR A 185 -8.00 -6.79 13.21
N LEU A 186 -7.09 -6.44 14.13
CA LEU A 186 -5.65 -6.37 13.89
C LEU A 186 -5.09 -7.70 13.37
N GLY A 187 -5.39 -8.81 14.03
CA GLY A 187 -4.96 -10.15 13.64
C GLY A 187 -5.47 -10.53 12.25
N SER A 188 -6.74 -10.23 11.95
CA SER A 188 -7.33 -10.51 10.62
C SER A 188 -6.64 -9.71 9.51
N ILE A 189 -6.34 -8.42 9.75
CA ILE A 189 -5.64 -7.57 8.79
C ILE A 189 -4.23 -8.09 8.55
N MET A 190 -3.48 -8.39 9.62
CA MET A 190 -2.10 -8.91 9.50
C MET A 190 -2.06 -10.25 8.79
N LEU A 191 -3.01 -11.15 9.08
CA LEU A 191 -3.11 -12.45 8.42
C LEU A 191 -3.42 -12.31 6.93
N LEU A 192 -4.41 -11.49 6.57
CA LEU A 192 -4.82 -11.31 5.18
C LEU A 192 -3.75 -10.58 4.36
N LEU A 193 -3.18 -9.50 4.88
CA LEU A 193 -2.07 -8.80 4.22
C LEU A 193 -0.83 -9.69 4.11
N GLY A 194 -0.47 -10.41 5.17
CA GLY A 194 0.66 -11.34 5.17
C GLY A 194 0.48 -12.44 4.13
N PHE A 195 -0.72 -13.01 4.03
CA PHE A 195 -1.05 -13.99 3.01
C PHE A 195 -0.98 -13.42 1.59
N THR A 196 -1.52 -12.22 1.36
CA THR A 196 -1.45 -11.55 0.04
C THR A 196 -0.02 -11.22 -0.36
N VAL A 197 0.81 -10.71 0.57
CA VAL A 197 2.23 -10.45 0.32
C VAL A 197 2.96 -11.74 0.03
N TRP A 198 2.76 -12.79 0.82
CA TRP A 198 3.38 -14.10 0.60
C TRP A 198 3.04 -14.67 -0.79
N GLN A 199 1.77 -14.59 -1.20
CA GLN A 199 1.36 -15.01 -2.54
C GLN A 199 2.04 -14.19 -3.65
N SER A 200 2.04 -12.86 -3.52
CA SER A 200 2.63 -11.96 -4.52
C SER A 200 4.14 -12.17 -4.69
N LEU A 201 4.85 -12.41 -3.59
CA LEU A 201 6.27 -12.74 -3.61
C LEU A 201 6.52 -14.08 -4.32
N ARG A 202 5.73 -15.11 -3.99
CA ARG A 202 5.85 -16.43 -4.64
C ARG A 202 5.58 -16.38 -6.14
N GLU A 203 4.58 -15.61 -6.58
CA GLU A 203 4.31 -15.41 -8.01
C GLU A 203 5.45 -14.68 -8.72
N THR A 204 6.11 -13.74 -8.04
CA THR A 204 7.25 -13.00 -8.59
C THR A 204 8.44 -13.95 -8.80
N ASP A 205 8.77 -14.74 -7.79
CA ASP A 205 9.90 -15.69 -7.85
C ASP A 205 9.70 -16.77 -8.92
N GLN A 206 8.46 -17.27 -9.09
CA GLN A 206 8.15 -18.28 -10.12
C GLN A 206 8.24 -17.76 -11.55
N ASN A 207 7.98 -16.47 -11.80
CA ASN A 207 7.95 -15.91 -13.16
C ASN A 207 9.30 -15.30 -13.59
N ILE A 208 10.09 -14.78 -12.65
CA ILE A 208 11.40 -14.19 -12.96
C ILE A 208 12.39 -15.28 -13.43
N CYS A 209 12.39 -16.45 -12.79
CA CYS A 209 13.40 -17.46 -13.08
C CYS A 209 13.36 -18.03 -14.52
N PRO A 210 12.20 -18.46 -15.03
CA PRO A 210 12.08 -18.94 -16.40
C PRO A 210 12.38 -17.85 -17.43
N SER A 211 12.01 -16.58 -17.13
CA SER A 211 12.19 -15.46 -18.04
C SER A 211 13.66 -15.09 -18.26
N TYR A 212 14.51 -15.19 -17.22
CA TYR A 212 15.95 -14.96 -17.40
C TYR A 212 16.56 -16.07 -18.25
N GLU A 213 16.15 -17.32 -18.05
CA GLU A 213 16.72 -18.50 -18.69
C GLU A 213 16.38 -18.51 -20.19
N GLN A 214 15.15 -18.10 -20.50
CA GLN A 214 14.72 -17.87 -21.88
C GLN A 214 15.46 -16.70 -22.54
N SER A 215 15.62 -15.56 -21.85
CA SER A 215 16.35 -14.41 -22.40
C SER A 215 17.82 -14.74 -22.65
N TYR A 216 18.43 -15.49 -21.74
CA TYR A 216 19.82 -15.94 -21.83
C TYR A 216 20.04 -16.92 -23.00
N SER A 217 19.14 -17.90 -23.18
CA SER A 217 19.23 -18.86 -24.29
C SER A 217 19.12 -18.19 -25.66
N ILE A 218 18.25 -17.17 -25.81
CA ILE A 218 18.16 -16.35 -27.02
C ILE A 218 19.48 -15.61 -27.29
N LEU A 219 20.03 -14.94 -26.27
CA LEU A 219 21.28 -14.18 -26.42
C LEU A 219 22.47 -15.09 -26.78
N THR A 220 22.57 -16.29 -26.20
CA THR A 220 23.61 -17.27 -26.59
C THR A 220 23.45 -17.79 -28.01
N GLN A 221 22.22 -17.86 -28.52
CA GLN A 221 21.93 -18.35 -29.86
C GLN A 221 22.22 -17.28 -30.93
N GLU A 222 21.95 -16.01 -30.65
CA GLU A 222 22.23 -14.90 -31.59
C GLU A 222 23.71 -14.53 -31.65
N SER A 223 24.44 -14.59 -30.53
CA SER A 223 25.83 -14.13 -30.49
C SER A 223 26.85 -15.17 -30.97
N ASN A 224 26.47 -16.46 -31.02
CA ASN A 224 27.38 -17.59 -31.23
C ASN A 224 28.58 -17.60 -30.23
N VAL A 225 28.44 -16.87 -29.12
CA VAL A 225 29.40 -16.76 -28.02
C VAL A 225 28.80 -17.49 -26.81
N LEU A 226 29.57 -18.45 -26.27
CA LEU A 226 29.19 -19.15 -25.05
C LEU A 226 29.36 -18.20 -23.86
N TYR A 227 28.27 -17.59 -23.42
CA TYR A 227 28.27 -16.81 -22.18
C TYR A 227 28.42 -17.73 -20.95
N PRO A 228 28.93 -17.23 -19.81
CA PRO A 228 28.92 -17.95 -18.53
C PRO A 228 27.48 -18.12 -18.02
N THR A 229 27.09 -19.33 -17.62
CA THR A 229 25.73 -19.64 -17.15
C THR A 229 25.27 -18.66 -16.07
N PRO A 230 23.96 -18.33 -15.96
CA PRO A 230 23.45 -17.33 -15.01
C PRO A 230 23.90 -17.54 -13.56
N GLU A 231 24.12 -18.80 -13.15
CA GLU A 231 24.68 -19.17 -11.84
C GLU A 231 26.08 -18.60 -11.57
N THR A 232 26.90 -18.41 -12.61
CA THR A 232 28.28 -17.92 -12.50
C THR A 232 28.39 -16.40 -12.56
N LEU A 233 27.43 -15.72 -13.21
CA LEU A 233 27.46 -14.26 -13.39
C LEU A 233 26.81 -13.48 -12.23
N PHE A 234 25.86 -14.09 -11.51
CA PHE A 234 25.13 -13.47 -10.39
C PHE A 234 25.03 -14.37 -9.14
N PRO A 235 26.16 -14.73 -8.52
CA PRO A 235 26.16 -15.67 -7.39
C PRO A 235 25.43 -15.13 -6.14
N GLU A 236 25.31 -13.82 -5.96
CA GLU A 236 24.66 -13.25 -4.75
C GLU A 236 23.17 -12.93 -4.91
N THR A 237 22.71 -12.55 -6.10
CA THR A 237 21.34 -12.05 -6.32
C THR A 237 20.34 -13.17 -6.61
N LEU A 238 20.72 -14.20 -7.36
CA LEU A 238 19.85 -15.34 -7.65
C LEU A 238 19.73 -16.30 -6.46
N CYS A 239 20.81 -16.47 -5.69
CA CYS A 239 20.87 -17.45 -4.60
C CYS A 239 20.03 -17.02 -3.38
N LYS A 240 19.91 -15.71 -3.11
CA LYS A 240 19.00 -15.17 -2.07
C LYS A 240 17.52 -15.32 -2.42
N VAL A 241 17.18 -15.30 -3.71
CA VAL A 241 15.80 -15.46 -4.20
C VAL A 241 15.40 -16.94 -4.24
N ALA A 242 16.34 -17.86 -4.48
CA ALA A 242 16.07 -19.30 -4.61
C ALA A 242 15.98 -20.08 -3.27
N GLY A 243 16.20 -19.45 -2.11
CA GLY A 243 16.03 -20.08 -0.78
C GLY A 243 16.86 -21.35 -0.52
N LYS A 244 17.91 -21.61 -1.31
CA LYS A 244 18.81 -22.75 -1.09
C LYS A 244 19.98 -22.35 -0.19
N PRO A 245 20.42 -23.22 0.74
CA PRO A 245 21.56 -22.92 1.59
C PRO A 245 22.84 -22.83 0.75
N SER A 246 23.57 -21.72 0.92
CA SER A 246 24.89 -21.47 0.34
C SER A 246 25.88 -22.54 0.77
N SER A 247 26.42 -23.33 -0.15
CA SER A 247 27.67 -24.04 0.08
C SER A 247 28.83 -23.09 -0.21
N PRO A 248 29.84 -22.96 0.67
CA PRO A 248 31.03 -22.18 0.36
C PRO A 248 32.03 -23.10 -0.34
N LYS A 249 32.65 -22.63 -1.42
CA LYS A 249 34.12 -22.62 -1.60
C LYS A 249 34.55 -21.99 -2.95
N PRO A 250 35.82 -21.53 -3.03
CA PRO A 250 36.17 -20.28 -3.69
C PRO A 250 36.80 -20.53 -5.05
N THR A 251 36.75 -19.55 -5.95
CA THR A 251 37.92 -19.26 -6.78
C THR A 251 37.89 -17.83 -7.32
N SER A 252 39.00 -17.16 -7.07
CA SER A 252 39.50 -15.92 -7.65
C SER A 252 39.45 -15.88 -9.18
N GLN A 253 39.43 -14.65 -9.71
CA GLN A 253 39.72 -14.24 -11.10
C GLN A 253 38.53 -14.22 -12.10
N VAL A 254 37.56 -13.31 -11.92
CA VAL A 254 36.81 -12.77 -13.08
C VAL A 254 36.35 -11.34 -12.79
N PHE A 255 37.26 -10.38 -12.66
CA PHE A 255 36.92 -8.96 -12.82
C PHE A 255 38.14 -8.21 -13.36
N GLU A 256 38.44 -8.46 -14.62
CA GLU A 256 39.21 -7.52 -15.42
C GLU A 256 38.51 -7.41 -16.78
N ASN A 257 38.18 -6.17 -17.14
CA ASN A 257 37.56 -5.75 -18.40
C ASN A 257 36.03 -5.79 -18.47
N LEU A 258 35.42 -4.72 -17.95
CA LEU A 258 34.27 -4.06 -18.55
C LEU A 258 34.36 -2.56 -18.23
N LYS A 259 35.26 -1.87 -18.94
CA LYS A 259 35.11 -0.45 -19.28
C LYS A 259 34.65 -0.40 -20.73
N CYS A 260 33.40 -0.05 -20.95
CA CYS A 260 32.87 0.66 -22.12
C CYS A 260 31.66 1.45 -21.61
#